data_AF-X0TZ11-F1
#
_entry.id   AF-X0TZ11-F1
#
_cell.length_a   1.000
_cell.length_b   1.000
_cell.length_c   1.000
_cell.angle_alpha   90.00
_cell.angle_beta   90.00
_cell.angle_gamma   90.00
#
_symmetry.space_group_name_H-M   'P 1'
#
loop_
_entity.id
_entity.type
_entity.pdbx_description
1 polymer ?
#
loop_
_entity_poly.entity_id
_entity_poly.type
_entity_poly.pdbx_seq_one_letter_code
_entity_poly.pdbx_strand_id
1 'polypeptide(L)' 'MERTPFLLRVRIGDMEVELGGEKSEVLSTLDDLDDIVEKIKGAFNEESRTKPVIVEKPEEASDTINYPKIERTSQCSNAV' A
#
# COMPACT_ATOMS: atom_id res chain seq x y z
N MET A 1 20.23 31.23 -1.80
CA MET A 1 18.78 31.17 -2.06
C MET A 1 18.44 29.70 -2.24
N GLU A 2 17.76 29.10 -1.27
CA GLU A 2 17.30 27.72 -1.38
C GLU A 2 16.18 27.69 -2.42
N ARG A 3 16.48 27.15 -3.61
CA ARG A 3 15.47 26.99 -4.65
C ARG A 3 14.55 25.87 -4.22
N THR A 4 13.28 26.19 -3.99
CA THR A 4 12.25 25.17 -3.77
C THR A 4 12.22 24.24 -4.98
N PRO A 5 12.31 22.92 -4.79
CA PRO A 5 12.32 21.96 -5.89
C PRO A 5 11.02 22.09 -6.69
N PHE A 6 11.13 21.95 -8.01
CA PHE A 6 9.96 21.88 -8.87
C PHE A 6 9.31 20.52 -8.65
N LEU A 7 8.02 20.52 -8.31
CA LEU A 7 7.25 19.33 -7.96
C LEU A 7 6.15 19.14 -9.00
N LEU A 8 6.03 17.92 -9.50
CA LEU A 8 4.97 17.50 -10.39
C LEU A 8 4.28 16.29 -9.81
N ARG A 9 2.95 16.37 -9.68
CA ARG A 9 2.12 15.27 -9.20
C ARG A 9 1.23 14.80 -10.34
N VAL A 10 1.35 13.53 -10.71
CA VAL A 10 0.61 12.91 -11.80
C VAL A 10 -0.28 11.80 -11.24
N ARG A 11 -1.57 11.84 -11.57
CA ARG A 11 -2.53 10.81 -11.18
C ARG A 11 -2.91 9.95 -12.38
N ILE A 12 -2.72 8.65 -12.27
CA ILE A 12 -3.04 7.65 -13.30
C ILE A 12 -4.03 6.66 -12.69
N GLY A 13 -5.32 6.88 -12.95
CA GLY A 13 -6.40 6.11 -12.32
C GLY A 13 -6.42 6.28 -10.79
N ASP A 14 -6.17 5.18 -10.08
CA ASP A 14 -6.10 5.12 -8.62
C ASP A 14 -4.68 5.32 -8.05
N MET A 15 -3.68 5.49 -8.92
CA MET A 15 -2.29 5.70 -8.53
C MET A 15 -1.90 7.16 -8.64
N GLU A 16 -1.02 7.61 -7.74
CA GLU A 16 -0.47 8.96 -7.72
C GLU A 16 1.05 8.88 -7.62
N VAL A 17 1.75 9.61 -8.49
CA VAL A 17 3.21 9.66 -8.58
C VAL A 17 3.66 11.11 -8.43
N GLU A 18 4.64 11.35 -7.54
CA GLU A 18 5.25 12.65 -7.33
C GLU A 18 6.70 12.64 -7.84
N LEU A 19 7.04 13.65 -8.65
CA LEU A 19 8.36 13.87 -9.23
C LEU A 19 8.88 15.23 -8.74
N GLY A 20 10.00 15.23 -8.02
CA GLY A 20 10.61 16.44 -7.46
C GLY A 20 12.05 16.61 -7.90
N GLY A 21 12.43 17.79 -8.37
CA GLY A 21 13.79 18.06 -8.84
C GLY A 21 13.98 19.43 -9.46
N GLU A 22 15.03 19.60 -10.28
CA GLU A 22 15.17 20.80 -11.09
C GLU A 22 14.12 20.81 -12.20
N LYS A 23 13.58 21.99 -12.55
CA LYS A 23 12.53 22.12 -13.56
C LYS A 23 12.90 21.45 -14.90
N SER A 24 14.15 21.56 -15.35
CA SER A 24 14.64 20.93 -16.58
C SER A 24 14.62 19.41 -16.49
N GLU A 25 15.05 18.86 -15.35
CA GLU A 25 15.08 17.42 -15.11
C GLU A 25 13.67 16.83 -15.02
N VAL A 26 12.76 17.51 -14.32
CA VAL A 26 11.37 17.04 -14.20
C VAL A 26 10.66 17.08 -15.56
N LEU A 27 10.92 18.10 -16.37
CA LEU A 27 10.36 18.18 -17.73
C LEU A 27 10.97 17.14 -18.68
N SER A 28 12.28 16.87 -18.63
CA SER A 28 12.86 15.80 -19.45
C SER A 28 12.34 14.42 -19.04
N THR A 29 12.08 14.21 -17.76
CA THR A 29 11.47 12.96 -17.26
C THR A 29 10.01 12.80 -17.73
N LEU A 30 9.34 13.91 -18.08
CA LEU A 30 8.01 13.86 -18.70
C LEU A 30 8.02 13.44 -20.17
N ASP A 31 9.08 13.77 -20.91
CA ASP A 31 9.22 13.31 -22.29
C ASP A 31 9.37 11.78 -22.34
N ASP A 32 9.98 11.20 -21.31
CA ASP A 32 10.10 9.74 -21.09
C ASP A 32 8.91 9.13 -20.32
N LEU A 33 7.85 9.89 -20.05
CA LEU A 33 6.75 9.44 -19.18
C LEU A 33 6.03 8.21 -19.73
N ASP A 34 5.87 8.11 -21.06
CA ASP A 34 5.24 6.95 -21.68
C ASP A 34 6.01 5.66 -21.37
N ASP A 35 7.35 5.70 -21.44
CA ASP A 35 8.22 4.58 -21.08
C ASP A 35 8.15 4.26 -19.58
N ILE A 36 8.04 5.29 -18.73
CA ILE A 36 7.89 5.13 -17.27
C ILE A 36 6.54 4.46 -16.96
N VAL A 37 5.47 4.91 -17.60
CA VAL A 37 4.12 4.34 -17.45
C VAL A 37 4.09 2.91 -17.97
N GLU A 38 4.77 2.59 -19.06
CA GLU A 38 4.87 1.23 -19.59
C GLU A 38 5.64 0.31 -18.64
N LYS A 39 6.76 0.74 -18.06
CA LYS A 39 7.52 -0.01 -17.06
C LYS A 39 6.71 -0.27 -15.78
N ILE A 40 5.99 0.75 -15.30
CA ILE A 40 5.09 0.63 -14.15
C ILE A 40 3.99 -0.40 -14.47
N LYS A 41 3.31 -0.27 -15.61
CA LYS A 41 2.30 -1.25 -16.05
C LYS A 41 2.88 -2.66 -16.17
N GLY A 42 4.10 -2.81 -16.66
CA GLY A 42 4.80 -4.09 -16.76
C GLY A 42 5.06 -4.73 -15.40
N ALA A 43 5.63 -3.96 -14.47
CA ALA A 43 5.94 -4.42 -13.11
C ALA A 43 4.68 -4.86 -12.35
N PHE A 44 3.59 -4.08 -12.43
CA PHE A 44 2.34 -4.42 -11.76
C PHE A 44 1.52 -5.52 -12.46
N ASN A 45 1.68 -5.71 -13.77
CA ASN A 45 1.08 -6.85 -14.47
C ASN A 45 1.80 -8.18 -14.15
N GLU A 46 3.10 -8.16 -13.86
CA GLU A 46 3.83 -9.37 -13.44
C GLU A 46 3.42 -9.86 -12.05
N GLU A 47 3.09 -8.97 -11.12
CA GLU A 47 2.65 -9.33 -9.76
C GLU A 47 1.28 -10.05 -9.73
N SER A 48 0.47 -9.92 -10.79
CA SER A 48 -0.82 -10.64 -10.92
C SER A 48 -0.68 -12.16 -11.11
N ARG A 49 0.56 -12.66 -11.31
CA ARG A 49 0.86 -14.11 -11.31
C ARG A 49 1.23 -14.65 -9.93
N THR A 50 1.23 -13.81 -8.90
CA THR A 50 1.32 -14.29 -7.52
C THR A 50 -0.01 -14.94 -7.19
N LYS A 51 -0.01 -16.27 -7.19
CA LYS A 51 -1.13 -17.13 -6.77
C LYS A 51 -1.84 -16.48 -5.57
N PRO A 52 -3.19 -16.49 -5.51
CA PRO A 52 -3.86 -16.09 -4.28
C PRO A 52 -3.24 -16.91 -3.16
N VAL A 53 -2.65 -16.23 -2.18
CA VAL A 53 -2.33 -16.86 -0.91
C VAL A 53 -3.71 -17.21 -0.35
N ILE A 54 -4.11 -18.46 -0.57
CA ILE A 54 -5.17 -19.08 0.19
C ILE A 54 -4.61 -19.06 1.61
N VAL A 55 -5.04 -18.07 2.40
CA VAL A 55 -4.85 -18.09 3.83
C VAL A 55 -5.70 -19.26 4.30
N GLU A 56 -5.13 -20.46 4.32
CA GLU A 56 -5.70 -21.55 5.07
C GLU A 56 -5.80 -21.04 6.50
N LYS A 57 -7.03 -20.78 6.94
CA LYS A 57 -7.33 -20.52 8.34
C LYS A 57 -6.63 -21.64 9.12
N PRO A 58 -5.65 -21.34 9.99
CA PRO A 58 -5.03 -22.39 10.77
C PRO A 58 -6.16 -23.08 11.55
N GLU A 59 -6.34 -24.38 11.29
CA GLU A 59 -7.15 -25.21 12.17
C GLU A 59 -6.63 -25.00 13.58
N GLU A 60 -7.57 -24.78 14.50
CA GLU A 60 -7.33 -24.49 15.90
C GLU A 60 -6.49 -25.61 16.51
N ALA A 61 -5.17 -25.46 16.42
CA ALA A 61 -4.23 -26.26 17.17
C ALA A 61 -4.55 -25.99 18.64
N SER A 62 -4.99 -27.05 19.29
CA SER A 62 -5.38 -27.14 20.68
C SER A 62 -4.18 -26.85 21.59
N ASP A 63 -3.79 -25.59 21.70
CA ASP A 63 -2.93 -25.14 22.78
C ASP A 63 -3.84 -24.71 23.92
N THR A 64 -3.89 -25.58 24.93
CA THR A 64 -4.53 -25.37 26.23
C THR A 64 -3.90 -24.20 26.96
N ILE A 65 -4.08 -22.99 26.47
CA ILE A 65 -3.86 -21.78 27.24
C ILE A 65 -5.21 -21.46 27.88
N ASN A 66 -5.35 -21.84 29.15
CA ASN A 66 -6.55 -21.60 29.94
C ASN A 66 -6.60 -20.12 30.32
N TYR A 67 -6.93 -19.28 29.35
CA TYR A 67 -7.25 -17.89 29.60
C TYR A 67 -8.62 -17.83 30.30
N PRO A 68 -8.75 -17.02 31.36
CA PRO A 68 -10.05 -16.81 31.98
C PRO A 68 -11.02 -16.26 30.93
N LYS A 69 -12.10 -16.99 30.66
CA LYS A 69 -13.16 -16.55 29.76
C LYS A 69 -13.93 -15.43 30.45
N ILE A 70 -13.68 -14.19 30.03
CA ILE A 70 -14.44 -13.03 30.50
C ILE A 70 -15.83 -13.11 29.87
N GLU A 71 -16.87 -13.17 30.71
CA GLU A 71 -18.25 -13.14 30.25
C GLU A 71 -18.58 -11.75 29.68
N ARG A 72 -19.25 -11.73 28.53
CA ARG A 72 -19.67 -10.48 27.91
C ARG A 72 -20.85 -9.90 28.68
N THR A 73 -20.65 -8.74 29.29
CA THR A 73 -21.73 -8.01 29.96
C THR A 73 -22.34 -6.98 29.00
N SER A 74 -23.67 -6.84 29.06
CA SER A 74 -24.43 -5.90 28.21
C SER A 74 -24.57 -4.50 28.81
N GLN A 75 -24.02 -4.29 30.02
CA GLN A 75 -24.09 -3.03 30.76
C GLN A 75 -22.71 -2.71 31.34
N CYS A 76 -22.23 -1.50 31.05
CA CYS A 76 -20.89 -1.04 31.44
C CYS A 76 -20.66 -1.04 32.95
N SER A 77 -21.72 -0.94 33.76
CA SER A 77 -21.66 -0.97 35.22
C SER A 77 -21.24 -2.33 35.80
N ASN A 78 -21.32 -3.40 35.01
CA ASN A 78 -20.97 -4.77 35.42
C ASN A 78 -19.68 -5.27 34.74
N ALA A 79 -18.95 -4.41 34.02
CA ALA A 79 -17.64 -4.74 33.50
C ALA A 79 -16.58 -4.53 34.60
N VAL A 80 -15.80 -5.58 34.91
CA VAL A 80 -14.65 -5.56 35.83
C VAL A 80 -13.39 -5.81 35.02
#